data_AF-A0A9W6TJJ0-F1
#
_entry.id   AF-A0A9W6TJJ0-F1
#
_cell.length_a   1.000
_cell.length_b   1.000
_cell.length_c   1.000
_cell.angle_alpha   90.00
_cell.angle_beta   90.00
_cell.angle_gamma   90.00
#
_symmetry.space_group_name_H-M   'P 1'
#
loop_
_entity.id
_entity.type
_entity.pdbx_description
1 polymer ?
#
loop_
_entity_poly.entity_id
_entity_poly.type
_entity_poly.pdbx_seq_one_letter_code
_entity_poly.pdbx_strand_id
1 'polypeptide(L)'
;MAVLPTQVKPACDQGKLRANLSAYMNVSAQLRSKRDELYHADRRGTLKDRGLEMSFQVQKLKSASDKLRLTVCEQLRVLVEEIRRRLDATSAPGDQVSEEDETRRHVSQELAEKCVDLLHSITFTAMKEEIYEKERLLRNVKMHDGRSSVYVLLCIRYRVRPRSW
;
A
#
# COMPACT_ATOMS: atom_id res chain seq x y z
N MET A 1 19.29 30.43 26.12
CA MET A 1 19.13 29.64 24.87
C MET A 1 18.25 28.45 25.18
N ALA A 2 17.05 28.39 24.61
CA ALA A 2 16.13 27.27 24.83
C ALA A 2 16.59 26.07 24.00
N VAL A 3 17.02 25.01 24.67
CA VAL A 3 17.30 23.71 24.04
C VAL A 3 15.94 23.09 23.71
N LEU A 4 15.58 23.10 22.43
CA LEU A 4 14.40 22.38 21.93
C LEU A 4 14.58 20.88 22.24
N PRO A 5 13.55 20.20 22.76
CA PRO A 5 13.64 18.76 22.98
C PRO A 5 13.83 18.09 21.62
N THR A 6 14.95 17.41 21.44
CA THR A 6 15.18 16.48 20.34
C THR A 6 14.02 15.48 20.38
N GLN A 7 13.07 15.61 19.45
CA GLN A 7 12.06 14.58 19.24
C GLN A 7 12.80 13.30 18.83
N VAL A 8 13.05 12.43 19.80
CA VAL A 8 13.56 11.09 19.56
C VAL A 8 12.45 10.38 18.79
N LYS A 9 12.60 10.30 17.46
CA LYS A 9 11.74 9.44 16.64
C LYS A 9 11.72 8.06 17.30
N PRO A 10 10.53 7.47 17.56
CA PRO A 10 10.45 6.20 18.25
C PRO A 10 11.24 5.12 17.47
N ALA A 11 11.99 4.30 18.20
CA ALA A 11 12.77 3.21 17.61
C ALA A 11 11.86 2.25 16.82
N CYS A 12 12.38 1.68 15.74
CA CYS A 12 11.58 0.77 14.92
C CYS A 12 11.39 -0.58 15.63
N ASP A 13 10.13 -0.91 15.97
CA ASP A 13 9.76 -2.25 16.40
C ASP A 13 9.72 -3.20 15.19
N GLN A 14 10.81 -3.95 15.00
CA GLN A 14 10.96 -4.89 13.89
C GLN A 14 9.91 -6.02 13.92
N GLY A 15 9.47 -6.46 15.10
CA GLY A 15 8.44 -7.48 15.23
C GLY A 15 7.10 -6.97 14.72
N LYS A 16 6.73 -5.77 15.14
CA LYS A 16 5.53 -5.07 14.66
C LYS A 16 5.60 -4.75 13.17
N LEU A 17 6.75 -4.35 12.65
CA LEU A 17 6.96 -4.12 11.21
C LEU A 17 6.70 -5.40 10.41
N ARG A 18 7.26 -6.54 10.83
CA ARG A 18 7.03 -7.83 10.15
C ARG A 18 5.55 -8.22 10.17
N ALA A 19 4.88 -8.06 11.31
CA ALA A 19 3.46 -8.33 11.45
C ALA A 19 2.61 -7.44 10.53
N ASN A 20 2.90 -6.13 10.50
CA ASN A 20 2.21 -5.17 9.63
C ASN A 20 2.46 -5.45 8.15
N LEU A 21 3.69 -5.83 7.77
CA LEU A 21 4.03 -6.21 6.39
C LEU A 21 3.25 -7.47 5.97
N SER A 22 3.19 -8.49 6.82
CA SER A 22 2.40 -9.69 6.56
C SER A 22 0.91 -9.38 6.43
N ALA A 23 0.38 -8.53 7.30
CA ALA A 23 -1.02 -8.10 7.25
C ALA A 23 -1.30 -7.30 5.96
N TYR A 24 -0.41 -6.40 5.58
CA TYR A 24 -0.49 -5.64 4.33
C TYR A 24 -0.56 -6.58 3.12
N MET A 25 0.39 -7.52 3.00
CA MET A 25 0.44 -8.45 1.87
C MET A 25 -0.84 -9.31 1.77
N ASN A 26 -1.38 -9.76 2.91
CA ASN A 26 -2.64 -10.51 2.93
C ASN A 26 -3.83 -9.64 2.47
N VAL A 27 -3.99 -8.44 3.03
CA VAL A 27 -5.10 -7.53 2.67
C VAL A 27 -5.00 -7.09 1.20
N SER A 28 -3.79 -6.82 0.70
CA SER A 28 -3.59 -6.47 -0.72
C SER A 28 -3.90 -7.65 -1.64
N ALA A 29 -3.56 -8.89 -1.26
CA ALA A 29 -3.94 -10.08 -2.02
C ALA A 29 -5.46 -10.26 -2.08
N GLN A 30 -6.15 -10.08 -0.95
CA GLN A 30 -7.62 -10.10 -0.90
C GLN A 30 -8.23 -8.99 -1.77
N LEU A 31 -7.67 -7.77 -1.73
CA LEU A 31 -8.11 -6.64 -2.55
C LEU A 31 -8.00 -6.97 -4.03
N ARG A 32 -6.87 -7.52 -4.49
CA ARG A 32 -6.68 -7.95 -5.89
C ARG A 32 -7.71 -8.98 -6.30
N SER A 33 -7.85 -10.05 -5.51
CA SER A 33 -8.84 -11.11 -5.77
C SER A 33 -10.27 -10.55 -5.86
N LYS A 34 -10.64 -9.61 -4.97
CA LYS A 34 -11.98 -9.00 -4.98
C LYS A 34 -12.20 -8.05 -6.16
N ARG A 35 -11.16 -7.32 -6.58
CA ARG A 35 -11.19 -6.50 -7.80
C ARG A 35 -11.37 -7.37 -9.04
N ASP A 36 -10.69 -8.52 -9.12
CA ASP A 36 -10.84 -9.48 -10.21
C ASP A 36 -12.24 -10.10 -10.25
N GLU A 37 -12.79 -10.47 -9.10
CA GLU A 37 -14.17 -10.96 -8.98
C GLU A 37 -15.17 -9.93 -9.51
N LEU A 38 -15.02 -8.67 -9.09
CA LEU A 38 -15.87 -7.56 -9.55
C LEU A 38 -15.74 -7.37 -11.07
N TYR A 39 -14.52 -7.39 -11.61
CA TYR A 39 -14.27 -7.28 -13.06
C TYR A 39 -14.95 -8.40 -13.86
N HIS A 40 -14.83 -9.64 -13.41
CA HIS A 40 -15.46 -10.77 -14.08
C HIS A 40 -16.99 -10.74 -13.99
N ALA A 41 -17.55 -10.33 -12.85
CA ALA A 41 -18.98 -10.15 -12.69
C ALA A 41 -19.53 -9.05 -13.59
N ASP A 42 -18.77 -7.97 -13.77
CA ASP A 42 -19.08 -6.88 -14.69
C ASP A 42 -19.07 -7.35 -16.16
N ARG A 43 -18.00 -8.02 -16.60
CA ARG A 43 -17.92 -8.58 -17.97
C ARG A 43 -19.05 -9.56 -18.30
N ARG A 44 -19.54 -10.30 -17.30
CA ARG A 44 -20.65 -11.27 -17.49
C ARG A 44 -22.03 -10.64 -17.29
N GLY A 45 -22.13 -9.35 -16.96
CA GLY A 45 -23.41 -8.68 -16.70
C GLY A 45 -24.13 -9.18 -15.44
N THR A 46 -23.43 -9.84 -14.51
CA THR A 46 -24.00 -10.46 -13.31
C THR A 46 -23.97 -9.55 -12.08
N LEU A 47 -23.75 -8.24 -12.25
CA LEU A 47 -23.63 -7.29 -11.14
C LEU A 47 -24.95 -6.88 -10.48
N LYS A 48 -26.12 -7.19 -11.08
CA LYS A 48 -27.44 -6.64 -10.71
C LYS A 48 -27.66 -6.42 -9.20
N ASP A 49 -27.61 -7.49 -8.42
CA ASP A 49 -27.94 -7.41 -6.99
C ASP A 49 -26.71 -7.36 -6.07
N ARG A 50 -25.54 -7.80 -6.57
CA ARG A 50 -24.29 -7.94 -5.79
C ARG A 50 -23.27 -6.83 -6.04
N GLY A 51 -23.47 -6.00 -7.06
CA GLY A 51 -22.48 -5.00 -7.47
C GLY A 51 -22.18 -3.96 -6.41
N LEU A 52 -23.22 -3.45 -5.72
CA LEU A 52 -23.06 -2.52 -4.59
C LEU A 52 -22.28 -3.15 -3.43
N GLU A 53 -22.61 -4.39 -3.08
CA GLU A 53 -21.94 -5.12 -2.00
C GLU A 53 -20.46 -5.39 -2.35
N MET A 54 -20.18 -5.85 -3.57
CA MET A 54 -18.82 -6.08 -4.03
C MET A 54 -18.01 -4.78 -4.10
N SER A 55 -18.60 -3.67 -4.57
CA SER A 55 -17.95 -2.36 -4.55
C SER A 55 -17.65 -1.88 -3.13
N PHE A 56 -18.56 -2.09 -2.18
CA PHE A 56 -18.33 -1.77 -0.78
C PHE A 56 -17.19 -2.60 -0.17
N GLN A 57 -17.16 -3.91 -0.46
CA GLN A 57 -16.07 -4.80 -0.01
C GLN A 57 -14.72 -4.38 -0.59
N VAL A 58 -14.65 -4.07 -1.88
CA VAL A 58 -13.44 -3.53 -2.53
C VAL A 58 -12.99 -2.24 -1.86
N GLN A 59 -13.91 -1.30 -1.59
CA GLN A 59 -13.58 -0.04 -0.93
C GLN A 59 -13.07 -0.25 0.50
N LYS A 60 -13.67 -1.17 1.26
CA LYS A 60 -13.23 -1.52 2.61
C LYS A 60 -11.81 -2.10 2.60
N LEU A 61 -11.54 -3.04 1.70
CA LEU A 61 -10.22 -3.65 1.53
C LEU A 61 -9.18 -2.62 1.07
N LYS A 62 -9.55 -1.72 0.16
CA LYS A 62 -8.69 -0.62 -0.30
C LYS A 62 -8.27 0.29 0.84
N SER A 63 -9.23 0.79 1.62
CA SER A 63 -8.95 1.65 2.78
C SER A 63 -8.04 0.97 3.80
N ALA A 64 -8.26 -0.33 4.08
CA ALA A 64 -7.41 -1.09 4.98
C ALA A 64 -5.99 -1.30 4.41
N SER A 65 -5.89 -1.65 3.13
CA SER A 65 -4.62 -1.83 2.40
C SER A 65 -3.81 -0.53 2.38
N ASP A 66 -4.44 0.61 2.08
CA ASP A 66 -3.78 1.92 2.03
C ASP A 66 -3.29 2.35 3.42
N LYS A 67 -4.07 2.14 4.48
CA LYS A 67 -3.64 2.43 5.86
C LYS A 67 -2.44 1.58 6.28
N LEU A 68 -2.48 0.27 6.00
CA LEU A 68 -1.37 -0.64 6.31
C LEU A 68 -0.12 -0.28 5.50
N ARG A 69 -0.27 0.00 4.20
CA ARG A 69 0.82 0.44 3.32
C ARG A 69 1.54 1.65 3.88
N LEU A 70 0.79 2.72 4.23
CA LEU A 70 1.38 3.93 4.79
C LEU A 70 2.12 3.65 6.10
N THR A 71 1.53 2.80 6.95
CA THR A 71 2.16 2.39 8.22
C THR A 71 3.47 1.64 7.99
N VAL A 72 3.47 0.65 7.09
CA VAL A 72 4.66 -0.14 6.74
C VAL A 72 5.74 0.73 6.11
N CYS A 73 5.39 1.59 5.16
CA CYS A 73 6.35 2.49 4.53
C CYS A 73 6.99 3.43 5.56
N GLU A 74 6.21 3.95 6.52
CA GLU A 74 6.78 4.81 7.56
C GLU A 74 7.72 4.05 8.49
N GLN A 75 7.34 2.84 8.92
CA GLN A 75 8.19 1.99 9.74
C GLN A 75 9.49 1.58 9.02
N LEU A 76 9.44 1.34 7.69
CA LEU A 76 10.62 1.08 6.87
C LEU A 76 11.54 2.31 6.78
N ARG A 77 10.99 3.52 6.61
CA ARG A 77 11.80 4.76 6.63
C ARG A 77 12.49 4.96 7.96
N VAL A 78 11.77 4.75 9.07
CA VAL A 78 12.35 4.84 10.42
C VAL A 78 13.47 3.81 10.59
N LEU A 79 13.27 2.57 10.15
CA LEU A 79 14.30 1.52 10.23
C LEU A 79 15.55 1.89 9.41
N VAL A 80 15.37 2.39 8.18
CA VAL A 80 16.48 2.82 7.32
C VAL A 80 17.25 3.99 7.96
N GLU A 81 16.55 4.99 8.49
CA GLU A 81 17.19 6.11 9.20
C GLU A 81 17.95 5.63 10.44
N GLU A 82 17.38 4.70 11.20
CA GLU A 82 18.01 4.14 12.40
C GLU A 82 19.28 3.36 12.06
N ILE A 83 19.25 2.53 11.02
CA ILE A 83 20.42 1.80 10.54
C ILE A 83 21.51 2.77 10.06
N ARG A 84 21.15 3.79 9.26
CA ARG A 84 22.10 4.80 8.76
C ARG A 84 22.77 5.56 9.90
N ARG A 85 21.99 6.03 10.89
CA ARG A 85 22.55 6.71 12.07
C ARG A 85 23.51 5.84 12.87
N ARG A 86 23.21 4.54 13.00
CA ARG A 86 24.10 3.59 13.69
C ARG A 86 25.41 3.42 12.91
N LEU A 87 25.33 3.27 11.59
CA LEU A 87 26.51 3.18 10.71
C LEU A 87 27.39 4.43 10.83
N ASP A 88 26.80 5.62 10.78
CA ASP A 88 27.50 6.91 10.91
C ASP A 88 28.19 7.03 12.28
N ALA A 89 27.49 6.64 13.36
CA ALA A 89 28.03 6.70 14.73
C ALA A 89 29.23 5.77 14.93
N THR A 90 29.22 4.58 14.32
CA THR A 90 30.37 3.67 14.36
C THR A 90 31.52 4.10 13.43
N SER A 91 31.29 4.99 12.47
CA SER A 91 32.30 5.40 11.49
C SER A 91 33.17 6.59 11.95
N ALA A 92 33.20 6.90 13.25
CA ALA A 92 33.99 8.00 13.79
C ALA A 92 35.50 7.77 13.54
N PRO A 93 36.25 8.79 13.06
CA PRO A 93 37.65 8.64 12.71
C PRO A 93 38.51 8.43 13.96
N GLY A 94 39.16 7.26 14.07
CA GLY A 94 40.12 6.96 15.14
C GLY A 94 39.99 5.57 15.76
N ASP A 95 38.87 4.88 15.56
CA ASP A 95 38.68 3.52 16.07
C ASP A 95 39.35 2.50 15.16
N GLN A 96 40.18 1.62 15.73
CA GLN A 96 40.64 0.40 15.06
C GLN A 96 39.42 -0.50 14.86
N VAL A 97 38.90 -0.54 13.63
CA VAL A 97 37.74 -1.36 13.28
C VAL A 97 38.19 -2.82 13.18
N SER A 98 37.61 -3.69 14.01
CA SER A 98 37.80 -5.14 13.90
C SER A 98 37.14 -5.67 12.62
N GLU A 99 37.65 -6.78 12.04
CA GLU A 99 37.00 -7.47 10.90
C GLU A 99 35.53 -7.83 11.20
N GLU A 100 35.21 -8.13 12.46
CA GLU A 100 33.84 -8.40 12.90
C GLU A 100 32.94 -7.16 12.82
N ASP A 101 33.48 -5.98 13.14
CA ASP A 101 32.75 -4.71 13.05
C ASP A 101 32.56 -4.27 11.59
N GLU A 102 33.55 -4.52 10.73
CA GLU A 102 33.45 -4.27 9.29
C GLU A 102 32.38 -5.16 8.63
N THR A 103 32.37 -6.45 8.98
CA THR A 103 31.34 -7.41 8.55
C THR A 103 29.95 -6.95 9.00
N ARG A 104 29.81 -6.52 10.26
CA ARG A 104 28.54 -6.03 10.81
C ARG A 104 28.05 -4.75 10.15
N ARG A 105 28.96 -3.85 9.75
CA ARG A 105 28.62 -2.65 8.97
C ARG A 105 28.09 -3.03 7.59
N HIS A 106 28.78 -3.94 6.88
CA HIS A 106 28.33 -4.41 5.57
C HIS A 106 26.92 -5.01 5.63
N VAL A 107 26.66 -5.91 6.59
CA VAL A 107 25.34 -6.52 6.78
C VAL A 107 24.27 -5.47 7.10
N SER A 108 24.60 -4.47 7.91
CA SER A 108 23.67 -3.38 8.25
C SER A 108 23.37 -2.51 7.03
N GLN A 109 24.39 -2.18 6.23
CA GLN A 109 24.21 -1.41 5.00
C GLN A 109 23.36 -2.17 3.99
N GLU A 110 23.63 -3.45 3.75
CA GLU A 110 22.83 -4.29 2.87
C GLU A 110 21.38 -4.34 3.34
N LEU A 111 21.14 -4.50 4.65
CA LEU A 111 19.79 -4.47 5.21
C LEU A 111 19.07 -3.15 4.94
N ALA A 112 19.76 -2.01 5.07
CA ALA A 112 19.18 -0.70 4.75
C ALA A 112 18.80 -0.59 3.27
N GLU A 113 19.66 -1.05 2.37
CA GLU A 113 19.38 -1.10 0.92
C GLU A 113 18.16 -1.97 0.60
N LYS A 114 18.09 -3.18 1.18
CA LYS A 114 16.91 -4.06 1.02
C LYS A 114 15.62 -3.43 1.55
N CYS A 115 15.68 -2.67 2.64
CA CYS A 115 14.52 -1.96 3.17
C CYS A 115 14.07 -0.83 2.23
N VAL A 116 15.01 -0.13 1.58
CA VAL A 116 14.70 0.89 0.56
C VAL A 116 14.08 0.24 -0.67
N ASP A 117 14.64 -0.87 -1.16
CA ASP A 117 14.09 -1.62 -2.28
C ASP A 117 12.67 -2.10 -2.01
N LEU A 118 12.42 -2.62 -0.80
CA LEU A 118 11.08 -3.03 -0.37
C LEU A 118 10.11 -1.84 -0.36
N LEU A 119 10.54 -0.68 0.17
CA LEU A 119 9.74 0.54 0.17
C LEU A 119 9.38 0.99 -1.25
N HIS A 120 10.34 0.95 -2.18
CA HIS A 120 10.09 1.23 -3.59
C HIS A 120 9.12 0.23 -4.22
N SER A 121 9.32 -1.08 -3.97
CA SER A 121 8.48 -2.14 -4.52
C SER A 121 7.03 -2.02 -4.06
N ILE A 122 6.80 -1.76 -2.77
CA ILE A 122 5.47 -1.51 -2.20
C ILE A 122 4.82 -0.29 -2.86
N THR A 123 5.57 0.80 -2.98
CA THR A 123 5.05 2.06 -3.55
C THR A 123 4.69 1.90 -5.02
N PHE A 124 5.57 1.29 -5.81
CA PHE A 124 5.38 1.06 -7.24
C PHE A 124 4.23 0.10 -7.53
N THR A 125 4.13 -0.99 -6.77
CA THR A 125 3.01 -1.93 -6.87
C THR A 125 1.68 -1.24 -6.60
N ALA A 126 1.60 -0.44 -5.53
CA ALA A 126 0.40 0.31 -5.22
C ALA A 126 0.02 1.31 -6.31
N MET A 127 0.99 2.03 -6.90
CA MET A 127 0.73 2.94 -8.02
C MET A 127 0.20 2.20 -9.25
N LYS A 128 0.82 1.08 -9.62
CA LYS A 128 0.35 0.23 -10.73
C LYS A 128 -1.09 -0.22 -10.52
N GLU A 129 -1.41 -0.73 -9.33
CA GLU A 129 -2.75 -1.20 -9.01
C GLU A 129 -3.80 -0.08 -9.10
N GLU A 130 -3.45 1.15 -8.73
CA GLU A 130 -4.35 2.31 -8.89
C GLU A 130 -4.54 2.72 -10.36
N ILE A 131 -3.50 2.62 -11.19
CA ILE A 131 -3.60 2.87 -12.64
C ILE A 131 -4.52 1.82 -13.28
N TYR A 132 -4.30 0.53 -13.00
CA TYR A 132 -5.14 -0.55 -13.52
C TYR A 132 -6.61 -0.39 -13.12
N GLU A 133 -6.87 -0.02 -11.87
CA GLU A 133 -8.24 0.21 -11.40
C GLU A 133 -8.88 1.43 -12.10
N LYS A 134 -8.14 2.53 -12.30
CA LYS A 134 -8.63 3.68 -13.06
C LYS A 134 -8.95 3.32 -14.50
N GLU A 135 -8.08 2.59 -15.18
CA GLU A 135 -8.32 2.14 -16.56
C GLU A 135 -9.57 1.25 -16.65
N ARG A 136 -9.77 0.35 -15.69
CA ARG A 136 -10.98 -0.48 -15.59
C ARG A 136 -12.23 0.39 -15.45
N LEU A 137 -12.24 1.32 -14.51
CA LEU A 137 -13.37 2.22 -14.30
C LEU A 137 -13.68 3.08 -15.54
N LEU A 138 -12.64 3.57 -16.23
CA LEU A 138 -12.81 4.32 -17.48
C LEU A 138 -13.43 3.46 -18.59
N ARG A 139 -13.03 2.19 -18.72
CA ARG A 139 -13.68 1.25 -19.67
C ARG A 139 -15.14 1.05 -19.33
N ASN A 140 -15.48 0.93 -18.04
CA ASN A 140 -16.87 0.76 -17.60
C ASN A 140 -17.73 1.98 -17.94
N VAL A 141 -17.21 3.19 -17.72
CA VAL A 141 -17.90 4.43 -18.08
C VAL A 141 -18.15 4.50 -19.59
N LYS A 142 -17.16 4.11 -20.42
CA LYS A 142 -17.32 4.06 -21.88
C LYS A 142 -18.36 3.03 -22.34
N MET A 143 -18.45 1.88 -21.66
CA MET A 143 -19.42 0.82 -21.96
C MET A 143 -20.86 1.18 -21.58
N HIS A 144 -21.06 2.22 -20.78
CA HIS A 144 -22.36 2.60 -20.22
C HIS A 144 -22.74 4.06 -20.54
N ASP A 145 -22.35 4.57 -21.72
CA ASP A 145 -22.68 5.92 -22.20
C ASP A 145 -22.34 7.03 -21.18
N GLY A 146 -21.15 6.95 -20.58
CA GLY A 146 -20.69 7.94 -19.61
C GLY A 146 -21.19 7.71 -18.18
N ARG A 147 -21.96 6.64 -17.92
CA ARG A 147 -22.48 6.32 -16.58
C ARG A 147 -21.62 5.30 -15.87
N SER A 148 -21.47 5.45 -14.56
CA SER A 148 -20.84 4.41 -13.73
C SER A 148 -21.72 3.14 -13.75
N SER A 149 -21.12 1.95 -13.82
CA SER A 149 -21.86 0.68 -13.71
C SER A 149 -22.66 0.60 -12.40
N VAL A 150 -22.16 1.20 -11.31
CA VAL A 150 -22.90 1.33 -10.04
C VAL A 150 -24.15 2.20 -10.18
N TYR A 151 -24.08 3.29 -10.94
CA TYR A 151 -25.24 4.14 -11.24
C TYR A 151 -26.28 3.39 -12.08
N VAL A 152 -25.84 2.66 -13.11
CA VAL A 152 -26.73 1.83 -13.93
C VAL A 152 -27.43 0.76 -13.08
N LEU A 153 -26.70 0.11 -12.16
CA LEU A 153 -27.25 -0.89 -11.24
C LEU A 153 -28.26 -0.29 -10.26
N LEU A 154 -27.98 0.88 -9.70
CA LEU A 154 -28.92 1.64 -8.87
C LEU A 154 -30.20 1.96 -9.64
N CYS A 155 -30.09 2.46 -10.87
CA CYS A 155 -31.24 2.75 -11.73
C CYS A 155 -32.08 1.50 -12.02
N ILE A 156 -31.45 0.36 -12.31
CA ILE A 156 -32.15 -0.92 -12.54
C ILE A 156 -32.85 -1.38 -11.26
N ARG A 157 -32.14 -1.42 -10.13
CA ARG A 157 -32.65 -1.94 -8.84
C ARG A 157 -33.85 -1.15 -8.33
N TYR A 158 -33.80 0.18 -8.45
CA TYR A 158 -34.86 1.06 -7.97
C TYR A 158 -35.86 1.45 -9.07
N ARG A 159 -35.78 0.84 -10.26
CA ARG A 159 -36.58 1.19 -11.46
C ARG A 159 -36.59 2.70 -11.76
N VAL A 160 -35.51 3.39 -11.40
CA VAL A 160 -35.37 4.82 -11.67
C VAL A 160 -34.96 4.92 -13.12
N ARG A 161 -35.87 5.41 -13.98
CA ARG A 161 -35.48 5.78 -15.35
C ARG A 161 -34.36 6.80 -15.25
N PRO A 162 -33.20 6.57 -15.90
CA PRO A 162 -32.21 7.63 -16.04
C PRO A 162 -32.92 8.81 -16.70
N ARG A 163 -32.96 9.97 -16.03
CA ARG A 163 -33.46 11.19 -16.66
C ARG A 163 -32.61 11.42 -17.91
N SER A 164 -33.23 11.35 -19.08
CA SER A 164 -32.62 11.73 -20.34
C SER A 164 -32.17 13.19 -20.22
N TRP A 165 -30.89 13.43 -20.51
CA TRP A 165 -30.37 14.74 -20.86
C TRP A 165 -29.96 14.66 -22.32
#